data_AF-A0A1I3V1M7-F1
#
_entry.id   AF-A0A1I3V1M7-F1
#
_cell.length_a   1.000
_cell.length_b   1.000
_cell.length_c   1.000
_cell.angle_alpha   90.00
_cell.angle_beta   90.00
_cell.angle_gamma   90.00
#
_symmetry.space_group_name_H-M   'P 1'
#
loop_
_entity.id
_entity.type
_entity.pdbx_description
1 polymer ?
#
loop_
_entity_poly.entity_id
_entity_poly.type
_entity_poly.pdbx_seq_one_letter_code
_entity_poly.pdbx_strand_id
1 'polypeptide(L)'
;MKLASLKGGRDGRLVVVSNDLAWFTDAGTIAPTLQAALDDWERCEPMLKALAESLEHGGVPQERFHEHEAASPLPRAYQWVDGSAYVNHVQLVRQARGAEMPESFWTDPLMYQGASDGFLGPRDTIPLANSAWGCDLEGEVAVIVSDVPLGATREEALAAICLVMLCNDVSLRALIPAELAKGFGFVQSKPASAFSPVAVTPAQLGDAWKDGKLHGALLVTLNGEDFGKADAGVDMTFDFGTLVAHAAKTRALAAGTIVGSGTVSNRGADGGPGKPVAEGGLGYSCLAEVRTVETLQTGHPKTPFLMGDDTVRIEMRDAKGHSIFGAIEQTVERI
;
A
#
# COMPACT_ATOMS: atom_id res chain seq x y z
N MET A 1 -1.13 -15.34 10.03
CA MET A 1 -0.09 -14.79 10.92
C MET A 1 0.26 -13.37 10.49
N LYS A 2 0.92 -12.62 11.39
CA LYS A 2 1.36 -11.23 11.21
C LYS A 2 2.89 -11.16 11.32
N LEU A 3 3.55 -10.55 10.34
CA LEU A 3 5.02 -10.44 10.27
C LEU A 3 5.44 -8.98 10.15
N ALA A 4 6.55 -8.63 10.78
CA ALA A 4 7.15 -7.31 10.66
C ALA A 4 8.67 -7.41 10.55
N SER A 5 9.28 -6.31 10.13
CA SER A 5 10.73 -6.11 10.21
C SER A 5 11.03 -4.98 11.18
N LEU A 6 11.70 -5.28 12.28
CA LEU A 6 12.22 -4.24 13.17
C LEU A 6 13.46 -3.60 12.54
N LYS A 7 13.63 -2.29 12.74
CA LYS A 7 14.79 -1.55 12.23
C LYS A 7 16.09 -2.17 12.75
N GLY A 8 17.01 -2.46 11.84
CA GLY A 8 18.30 -3.08 12.14
C GLY A 8 18.98 -3.58 10.87
N GLY A 9 20.22 -3.15 10.63
CA GLY A 9 20.89 -3.44 9.36
C GLY A 9 20.15 -2.84 8.15
N ARG A 10 20.41 -3.37 6.95
CA ARG A 10 19.78 -2.90 5.70
C ARG A 10 18.43 -3.56 5.40
N ASP A 11 18.23 -4.78 5.88
CA ASP A 11 17.06 -5.63 5.57
C ASP A 11 16.11 -5.77 6.76
N GLY A 12 16.39 -5.09 7.87
CA GLY A 12 15.64 -5.25 9.12
C GLY A 12 15.92 -6.59 9.79
N ARG A 13 15.15 -6.85 10.86
CA ARG A 13 15.14 -8.13 11.58
C ARG A 13 13.72 -8.66 11.63
N LEU A 14 13.53 -9.88 11.13
CA LEU A 14 12.21 -10.51 11.06
C LEU A 14 11.66 -10.84 12.45
N VAL A 15 10.42 -10.45 12.70
CA VAL A 15 9.66 -10.81 13.89
C VAL A 15 8.26 -11.29 13.54
N VAL A 16 7.71 -12.17 14.38
CA VAL A 16 6.30 -12.54 14.36
C VAL A 16 5.57 -11.66 15.37
N VAL A 17 4.46 -11.04 14.95
CA VAL A 17 3.70 -10.09 15.77
C VAL A 17 2.38 -10.73 16.20
N SER A 18 1.92 -10.44 17.42
CA SER A 18 0.65 -10.93 17.93
C SER A 18 -0.55 -10.34 17.19
N ASN A 19 -1.69 -11.00 17.26
CA ASN A 19 -2.92 -10.58 16.60
C ASN A 19 -3.39 -9.19 17.06
N ASP A 20 -3.19 -8.87 18.33
CA ASP A 20 -3.51 -7.55 18.93
C ASP A 20 -2.45 -6.48 18.66
N LEU A 21 -1.37 -6.81 17.92
CA LEU A 21 -0.23 -5.95 17.61
C LEU A 21 0.55 -5.45 18.83
N ALA A 22 0.33 -6.04 20.01
CA ALA A 22 0.89 -5.53 21.25
C ALA A 22 2.24 -6.19 21.62
N TRP A 23 2.56 -7.33 20.99
CA TRP A 23 3.71 -8.16 21.30
C TRP A 23 4.36 -8.71 20.04
N PHE A 24 5.64 -9.04 20.12
CA PHE A 24 6.34 -9.79 19.10
C PHE A 24 7.30 -10.82 19.72
N THR A 25 7.68 -11.81 18.92
CA THR A 25 8.83 -12.70 19.18
C THR A 25 9.80 -12.65 18.01
N ASP A 26 11.09 -12.77 18.31
CA ASP A 26 12.14 -12.89 17.28
C ASP A 26 11.95 -14.16 16.45
N ALA A 27 12.16 -14.07 15.14
CA ALA A 27 12.05 -15.18 14.21
C ALA A 27 13.40 -15.56 13.56
N GLY A 28 14.51 -15.02 14.06
CA GLY A 28 15.84 -15.12 13.47
C GLY A 28 16.38 -16.55 13.35
N THR A 29 15.90 -17.47 14.19
CA THR A 29 16.24 -18.90 14.11
C THR A 29 15.58 -19.62 12.93
N ILE A 30 14.49 -19.06 12.38
CA ILE A 30 13.79 -19.55 11.18
C ILE A 30 14.39 -18.88 9.95
N ALA A 31 14.43 -17.54 9.97
CA ALA A 31 15.02 -16.69 8.95
C ALA A 31 15.42 -15.34 9.56
N PRO A 32 16.61 -14.79 9.23
CA PRO A 32 17.06 -13.53 9.82
C PRO A 32 16.28 -12.30 9.35
N THR A 33 15.69 -12.35 8.16
CA THR A 33 14.98 -11.24 7.51
C THR A 33 13.73 -11.75 6.79
N LEU A 34 12.78 -10.86 6.50
CA LEU A 34 11.58 -11.24 5.76
C LEU A 34 11.92 -11.73 4.34
N GLN A 35 12.87 -11.10 3.66
CA GLN A 35 13.34 -11.56 2.35
C GLN A 35 13.89 -12.99 2.42
N ALA A 36 14.72 -13.30 3.41
CA ALA A 36 15.26 -14.66 3.57
C ALA A 36 14.17 -15.70 3.86
N ALA A 37 13.07 -15.30 4.52
CA ALA A 37 11.92 -16.17 4.69
C ALA A 37 11.17 -16.38 3.37
N LEU A 38 11.01 -15.34 2.55
CA LEU A 38 10.32 -15.38 1.26
C LEU A 38 11.11 -16.19 0.21
N ASP A 39 12.44 -16.09 0.22
CA ASP A 39 13.33 -16.87 -0.66
C ASP A 39 13.19 -18.40 -0.43
N ASP A 40 12.67 -18.81 0.72
CA ASP A 40 12.44 -20.21 1.10
C ASP A 40 11.09 -20.38 1.80
N TRP A 41 10.05 -19.78 1.21
CA TRP A 41 8.74 -19.61 1.84
C TRP A 41 8.05 -20.93 2.19
N GLU A 42 8.18 -21.95 1.33
CA GLU A 42 7.59 -23.29 1.57
C GLU A 42 8.12 -23.94 2.86
N ARG A 43 9.40 -23.69 3.20
CA ARG A 43 9.98 -24.15 4.46
C ARG A 43 9.64 -23.22 5.62
N CYS A 44 9.71 -21.90 5.40
CA CYS A 44 9.63 -20.93 6.47
C CYS A 44 8.20 -20.67 6.96
N GLU A 45 7.19 -20.67 6.07
CA GLU A 45 5.80 -20.35 6.41
C GLU A 45 5.23 -21.24 7.52
N PRO A 46 5.36 -22.59 7.47
CA PRO A 46 4.79 -23.44 8.51
C PRO A 46 5.46 -23.22 9.88
N MET A 47 6.77 -22.93 9.88
CA MET A 47 7.55 -22.66 11.09
C MET A 47 7.16 -21.31 11.70
N LEU A 48 7.02 -20.27 10.87
CA LEU A 48 6.58 -18.94 11.30
C LEU A 48 5.14 -18.98 11.82
N LYS A 49 4.27 -19.78 11.19
CA LYS A 49 2.90 -20.00 11.64
C LYS A 49 2.86 -20.66 13.01
N ALA A 50 3.63 -21.72 13.24
CA ALA A 50 3.74 -22.36 14.55
C ALA A 50 4.32 -21.41 15.61
N LEU A 51 5.26 -20.55 15.24
CA LEU A 51 5.79 -19.51 16.11
C LEU A 51 4.71 -18.48 16.48
N ALA A 52 3.87 -18.07 15.52
CA ALA A 52 2.74 -17.18 15.77
C ALA A 52 1.72 -17.81 16.73
N GLU A 53 1.36 -19.08 16.51
CA GLU A 53 0.48 -19.81 17.43
C GLU A 53 1.09 -19.91 18.83
N SER A 54 2.41 -20.10 18.93
CA SER A 54 3.09 -20.15 20.23
C SER A 54 3.12 -18.78 20.92
N LEU A 55 3.28 -17.68 20.17
CA LEU A 55 3.21 -16.32 20.69
C LEU A 55 1.83 -16.03 21.27
N GLU A 56 0.75 -16.37 20.55
CA GLU A 56 -0.63 -16.15 21.02
C GLU A 56 -0.95 -16.93 22.31
N HIS A 57 -0.32 -18.09 22.52
CA HIS A 57 -0.47 -18.88 23.75
C HIS A 57 0.52 -18.51 24.86
N GLY A 58 1.42 -17.54 24.65
CA GLY A 58 2.48 -17.19 25.59
C GLY A 58 3.52 -18.29 25.80
N GLY A 59 3.68 -19.18 24.82
CA GLY A 59 4.62 -20.32 24.84
C GLY A 59 6.05 -19.98 24.44
N VAL A 60 6.30 -18.75 23.98
CA VAL A 60 7.62 -18.24 23.60
C VAL A 60 7.92 -16.91 24.30
N PRO A 61 9.20 -16.53 24.45
CA PRO A 61 9.55 -15.19 24.90
C PRO A 61 8.90 -14.13 24.01
N GLN A 62 8.39 -13.07 24.61
CA GLN A 62 7.77 -11.97 23.88
C GLN A 62 8.22 -10.62 24.43
N GLU A 63 8.30 -9.65 23.55
CA GLU A 63 8.63 -8.26 23.83
C GLU A 63 7.54 -7.34 23.28
N ARG A 64 7.48 -6.09 23.76
CA ARG A 64 6.47 -5.14 23.28
C ARG A 64 6.75 -4.75 21.84
N PHE A 65 5.73 -4.86 20.98
CA PHE A 65 5.83 -4.38 19.62
C PHE A 65 5.55 -2.87 19.59
N HIS A 66 6.55 -2.11 19.15
CA HIS A 66 6.46 -0.67 18.99
C HIS A 66 6.53 -0.33 17.49
N GLU A 67 5.41 0.13 16.92
CA GLU A 67 5.34 0.43 15.48
C GLU A 67 6.39 1.46 15.02
N HIS A 68 6.84 2.37 15.91
CA HIS A 68 7.89 3.35 15.58
C HIS A 68 9.31 2.75 15.46
N GLU A 69 9.50 1.52 15.96
CA GLU A 69 10.72 0.74 15.79
C GLU A 69 10.66 -0.19 14.58
N ALA A 70 9.48 -0.33 13.95
CA ALA A 70 9.32 -1.09 12.72
C ALA A 70 9.85 -0.29 11.51
N ALA A 71 10.48 -1.02 10.59
CA ALA A 71 10.65 -0.57 9.21
C ALA A 71 9.44 -1.00 8.37
N SER A 72 9.40 -0.65 7.08
CA SER A 72 8.54 -1.35 6.13
C SER A 72 8.85 -2.86 6.16
N PRO A 73 7.88 -3.78 5.97
CA PRO A 73 8.10 -5.21 6.15
C PRO A 73 9.26 -5.77 5.32
N LEU A 74 9.43 -5.25 4.10
CA LEU A 74 10.70 -5.31 3.35
C LEU A 74 11.28 -3.89 3.33
N PRO A 75 12.34 -3.56 4.10
CA PRO A 75 12.91 -2.20 4.12
C PRO A 75 13.51 -1.79 2.77
N ARG A 76 13.96 -2.79 2.02
CA ARG A 76 14.29 -2.76 0.60
C ARG A 76 13.79 -4.06 -0.02
N ALA A 77 13.42 -4.00 -1.29
CA ALA A 77 12.95 -5.14 -2.06
C ALA A 77 13.65 -5.17 -3.41
N TYR A 78 13.62 -6.33 -4.06
CA TYR A 78 14.15 -6.45 -5.42
C TYR A 78 13.23 -5.81 -6.47
N GLN A 79 11.94 -5.64 -6.16
CA GLN A 79 10.97 -5.10 -7.10
C GLN A 79 9.75 -4.51 -6.37
N TRP A 80 9.39 -3.29 -6.78
CA TRP A 80 8.12 -2.63 -6.50
C TRP A 80 7.49 -2.26 -7.83
N VAL A 81 6.34 -2.85 -8.12
CA VAL A 81 5.49 -2.44 -9.26
C VAL A 81 4.14 -2.04 -8.71
N ASP A 82 3.65 -0.90 -9.16
CA ASP A 82 2.38 -0.38 -8.67
C ASP A 82 1.38 -0.21 -9.81
N GLY A 83 0.18 -0.68 -9.54
CA GLY A 83 -0.92 -0.74 -10.49
C GLY A 83 -1.78 0.52 -10.49
N SER A 84 -2.85 0.50 -11.29
CA SER A 84 -3.98 1.41 -11.08
C SER A 84 -5.28 0.62 -11.20
N ALA A 85 -5.54 -0.19 -10.18
CA ALA A 85 -6.65 -1.13 -10.14
C ALA A 85 -8.01 -0.45 -10.06
N TYR A 86 -8.08 0.73 -9.44
CA TYR A 86 -9.30 1.52 -9.32
C TYR A 86 -9.35 2.52 -10.48
N VAL A 87 -9.89 2.09 -11.62
CA VAL A 87 -9.93 2.92 -12.85
C VAL A 87 -10.70 4.22 -12.64
N ASN A 88 -11.59 4.28 -11.64
CA ASN A 88 -12.21 5.53 -11.17
C ASN A 88 -11.18 6.63 -10.86
N HIS A 89 -10.11 6.30 -10.14
CA HIS A 89 -9.02 7.22 -9.82
C HIS A 89 -8.40 7.80 -11.10
N VAL A 90 -8.06 6.93 -12.05
CA VAL A 90 -7.45 7.31 -13.33
C VAL A 90 -8.37 8.22 -14.13
N GLN A 91 -9.67 7.92 -14.14
CA GLN A 91 -10.67 8.73 -14.80
C GLN A 91 -10.70 10.16 -14.22
N LEU A 92 -10.73 10.30 -12.90
CA LEU A 92 -10.74 11.61 -12.23
C LEU A 92 -9.47 12.41 -12.57
N VAL A 93 -8.29 11.83 -12.36
CA VAL A 93 -7.02 12.51 -12.59
C VAL A 93 -6.86 12.94 -14.06
N ARG A 94 -7.40 12.18 -15.02
CA ARG A 94 -7.41 12.57 -16.45
C ARG A 94 -8.42 13.66 -16.76
N GLN A 95 -9.63 13.59 -16.20
CA GLN A 95 -10.64 14.64 -16.34
C GLN A 95 -10.12 15.98 -15.82
N ALA A 96 -9.38 15.99 -14.71
CA ALA A 96 -8.73 17.19 -14.18
C ALA A 96 -7.77 17.86 -15.18
N ARG A 97 -7.25 17.09 -16.14
CA ARG A 97 -6.31 17.53 -17.18
C ARG A 97 -6.99 17.75 -18.54
N GLY A 98 -8.32 17.62 -18.62
CA GLY A 98 -9.07 17.70 -19.87
C GLY A 98 -8.74 16.57 -20.86
N ALA A 99 -8.25 15.43 -20.37
CA ALA A 99 -7.86 14.29 -21.19
C ALA A 99 -8.94 13.21 -21.18
N GLU A 100 -9.26 12.65 -22.36
CA GLU A 100 -10.12 11.48 -22.45
C GLU A 100 -9.40 10.23 -21.92
N MET A 101 -10.20 9.28 -21.41
CA MET A 101 -9.72 7.99 -20.96
C MET A 101 -9.91 6.95 -22.08
N PRO A 102 -8.84 6.29 -22.54
CA PRO A 102 -8.98 5.20 -23.51
C PRO A 102 -9.83 4.06 -22.95
N GLU A 103 -10.71 3.50 -23.77
CA GLU A 103 -11.58 2.37 -23.37
C GLU A 103 -10.77 1.17 -22.87
N SER A 104 -9.58 0.95 -23.44
CA SER A 104 -8.68 -0.14 -23.06
C SER A 104 -8.27 -0.13 -21.59
N PHE A 105 -8.35 1.01 -20.88
CA PHE A 105 -7.97 1.10 -19.47
C PHE A 105 -8.92 0.34 -18.54
N TRP A 106 -10.12 -0.02 -19.01
CA TRP A 106 -11.05 -0.88 -18.29
C TRP A 106 -10.71 -2.37 -18.41
N THR A 107 -9.83 -2.75 -19.34
CA THR A 107 -9.52 -4.15 -19.67
C THR A 107 -8.04 -4.49 -19.65
N ASP A 108 -7.16 -3.48 -19.65
CA ASP A 108 -5.71 -3.62 -19.64
C ASP A 108 -5.14 -2.81 -18.46
N PRO A 109 -4.62 -3.48 -17.40
CA PRO A 109 -4.10 -2.80 -16.22
C PRO A 109 -2.99 -1.80 -16.56
N LEU A 110 -3.04 -0.64 -15.91
CA LEU A 110 -1.89 0.25 -15.85
C LEU A 110 -0.95 -0.23 -14.75
N MET A 111 0.35 -0.14 -15.00
CA MET A 111 1.37 -0.47 -14.02
C MET A 111 2.66 0.31 -14.32
N TYR A 112 3.38 0.72 -13.28
CA TYR A 112 4.70 1.32 -13.40
C TYR A 112 5.72 0.65 -12.46
N GLN A 113 7.00 0.81 -12.78
CA GLN A 113 8.11 0.34 -11.96
C GLN A 113 8.49 1.42 -10.95
N GLY A 114 8.29 1.16 -9.66
CA GLY A 114 8.65 2.09 -8.58
C GLY A 114 10.03 1.82 -7.98
N ALA A 115 10.52 2.79 -7.19
CA ALA A 115 11.74 2.63 -6.40
C ALA A 115 11.52 1.61 -5.27
N SER A 116 12.49 0.73 -5.04
CA SER A 116 12.38 -0.36 -4.06
C SER A 116 13.61 -0.57 -3.18
N ASP A 117 14.65 0.24 -3.36
CA ASP A 117 15.95 0.08 -2.72
C ASP A 117 16.05 0.74 -1.32
N GLY A 118 15.02 1.46 -0.90
CA GLY A 118 14.92 2.05 0.44
C GLY A 118 13.56 2.69 0.71
N PHE A 119 12.65 1.92 1.29
CA PHE A 119 11.35 2.43 1.73
C PHE A 119 11.46 3.16 3.06
N LEU A 120 10.54 4.10 3.29
CA LEU A 120 10.36 4.71 4.59
C LEU A 120 9.75 3.69 5.57
N GLY A 121 10.10 3.79 6.85
CA GLY A 121 9.36 3.11 7.90
C GLY A 121 7.94 3.69 8.06
N PRO A 122 6.98 2.92 8.60
CA PRO A 122 5.60 3.35 8.78
C PRO A 122 5.45 4.63 9.62
N ARG A 123 6.42 4.90 10.50
CA ARG A 123 6.44 6.07 11.39
C ARG A 123 7.58 7.04 11.09
N ASP A 124 8.28 6.84 9.97
CA ASP A 124 9.32 7.77 9.53
C ASP A 124 8.68 9.01 8.89
N THR A 125 9.40 10.13 8.93
CA THR A 125 8.96 11.36 8.26
C THR A 125 8.96 11.20 6.74
N ILE A 126 8.13 11.99 6.06
CA ILE A 126 8.18 12.13 4.60
C ILE A 126 9.10 13.31 4.27
N PRO A 127 10.32 13.08 3.76
CA PRO A 127 11.26 14.15 3.47
C PRO A 127 10.81 14.97 2.25
N LEU A 128 10.74 16.29 2.40
CA LEU A 128 10.29 17.21 1.36
C LEU A 128 11.20 18.44 1.26
N ALA A 129 12.09 18.43 0.27
CA ALA A 129 13.04 19.52 0.03
C ALA A 129 12.38 20.78 -0.56
N ASN A 130 11.24 20.64 -1.25
CA ASN A 130 10.54 21.77 -1.84
C ASN A 130 9.02 21.53 -1.87
N SER A 131 8.28 22.31 -1.09
CA SER A 131 6.82 22.20 -1.01
C SER A 131 6.11 22.51 -2.34
N ALA A 132 6.74 23.26 -3.25
CA ALA A 132 6.19 23.51 -4.58
C ALA A 132 6.09 22.26 -5.47
N TRP A 133 6.73 21.14 -5.07
CA TRP A 133 6.60 19.87 -5.77
C TRP A 133 5.23 19.20 -5.59
N GLY A 134 4.40 19.70 -4.67
CA GLY A 134 3.03 19.21 -4.47
C GLY A 134 3.00 17.81 -3.88
N CYS A 135 3.53 17.67 -2.65
CA CYS A 135 3.56 16.40 -1.93
C CYS A 135 2.14 15.89 -1.64
N ASP A 136 1.90 14.62 -1.90
CA ASP A 136 0.62 13.97 -1.74
C ASP A 136 0.81 12.57 -1.15
N LEU A 137 -0.22 12.13 -0.42
CA LEU A 137 -0.36 10.75 0.03
C LEU A 137 -1.11 9.94 -1.03
N GLU A 138 -0.84 8.65 -1.09
CA GLU A 138 -1.65 7.70 -1.86
C GLU A 138 -1.86 6.45 -1.02
N GLY A 139 -3.03 6.34 -0.41
CA GLY A 139 -3.41 5.18 0.40
C GLY A 139 -3.77 3.98 -0.48
N GLU A 140 -3.04 2.88 -0.32
CA GLU A 140 -3.17 1.68 -1.14
C GLU A 140 -3.09 0.38 -0.33
N VAL A 141 -3.40 -0.73 -1.02
CA VAL A 141 -3.10 -2.08 -0.56
C VAL A 141 -2.00 -2.65 -1.46
N ALA A 142 -1.08 -3.40 -0.88
CA ALA A 142 -0.03 -4.10 -1.62
C ALA A 142 0.05 -5.57 -1.21
N VAL A 143 0.51 -6.41 -2.12
CA VAL A 143 0.79 -7.82 -1.88
C VAL A 143 2.25 -8.13 -2.11
N ILE A 144 2.77 -9.11 -1.37
CA ILE A 144 4.10 -9.68 -1.57
C ILE A 144 3.92 -11.10 -2.10
N VAL A 145 4.59 -11.43 -3.19
CA VAL A 145 4.49 -12.74 -3.84
C VAL A 145 5.71 -13.61 -3.58
N SER A 146 5.53 -14.93 -3.64
CA SER A 146 6.59 -15.90 -3.90
C SER A 146 7.07 -15.80 -5.35
N ASP A 147 7.90 -16.73 -5.81
CA ASP A 147 8.25 -16.79 -7.23
C ASP A 147 6.99 -16.97 -8.10
N VAL A 148 6.88 -16.15 -9.15
CA VAL A 148 5.83 -16.19 -10.15
C VAL A 148 6.46 -16.46 -11.52
N PRO A 149 6.07 -17.53 -12.23
CA PRO A 149 6.65 -17.85 -13.52
C PRO A 149 6.29 -16.80 -14.58
N LEU A 150 7.16 -16.64 -15.58
CA LEU A 150 6.86 -15.82 -16.75
C LEU A 150 5.60 -16.35 -17.44
N GLY A 151 4.66 -15.45 -17.72
CA GLY A 151 3.40 -15.77 -18.36
C GLY A 151 2.40 -16.48 -17.45
N ALA A 152 2.56 -16.35 -16.12
CA ALA A 152 1.62 -16.89 -15.15
C ALA A 152 0.17 -16.48 -15.46
N THR A 153 -0.73 -17.43 -15.29
CA THR A 153 -2.17 -17.20 -15.29
C THR A 153 -2.59 -16.39 -14.06
N ARG A 154 -3.80 -15.84 -14.09
CA ARG A 154 -4.39 -15.12 -12.95
C ARG A 154 -4.44 -16.02 -11.70
N GLU A 155 -4.74 -17.30 -11.87
CA GLU A 155 -4.89 -18.27 -10.77
C GLU A 155 -3.54 -18.61 -10.14
N GLU A 156 -2.50 -18.84 -10.95
CA GLU A 156 -1.12 -19.04 -10.45
C GLU A 156 -0.61 -17.80 -9.72
N ALA A 157 -0.85 -16.63 -10.31
CA ALA A 157 -0.49 -15.35 -9.75
C ALA A 157 -1.18 -15.08 -8.39
N LEU A 158 -2.47 -15.41 -8.28
CA LEU A 158 -3.22 -15.30 -7.03
C LEU A 158 -2.71 -16.28 -5.96
N ALA A 159 -2.37 -17.52 -6.36
CA ALA A 159 -1.84 -18.53 -5.45
C ALA A 159 -0.44 -18.19 -4.91
N ALA A 160 0.33 -17.39 -5.64
CA ALA A 160 1.66 -16.95 -5.24
C ALA A 160 1.66 -15.81 -4.20
N ILE A 161 0.50 -15.25 -3.83
CA ILE A 161 0.43 -14.17 -2.83
C ILE A 161 0.72 -14.73 -1.42
N CYS A 162 1.84 -14.32 -0.85
CA CYS A 162 2.28 -14.71 0.49
C CYS A 162 1.69 -13.80 1.57
N LEU A 163 1.73 -12.48 1.33
CA LEU A 163 1.43 -11.46 2.32
C LEU A 163 0.68 -10.27 1.72
N VAL A 164 -0.05 -9.56 2.56
CA VAL A 164 -0.79 -8.33 2.27
C VAL A 164 -0.36 -7.24 3.25
N MET A 165 -0.23 -6.00 2.81
CA MET A 165 0.11 -4.83 3.61
C MET A 165 -0.55 -3.57 3.06
N LEU A 166 -0.52 -2.46 3.81
CA LEU A 166 -0.94 -1.16 3.32
C LEU A 166 0.26 -0.39 2.77
N CYS A 167 0.03 0.54 1.85
CA CYS A 167 1.04 1.42 1.26
C CYS A 167 0.62 2.88 1.36
N ASN A 168 1.60 3.76 1.55
CA ASN A 168 1.54 5.18 1.21
C ASN A 168 2.48 5.43 0.03
N ASP A 169 1.93 5.53 -1.19
CA ASP A 169 2.73 5.77 -2.39
C ASP A 169 2.96 7.28 -2.63
N VAL A 170 3.82 7.85 -1.79
CA VAL A 170 4.11 9.29 -1.76
C VAL A 170 4.36 9.82 -3.17
N SER A 171 3.65 10.89 -3.51
CA SER A 171 3.64 11.46 -4.86
C SER A 171 3.96 12.94 -4.87
N LEU A 172 4.76 13.39 -5.84
CA LEU A 172 5.08 14.81 -6.06
C LEU A 172 4.35 15.32 -7.30
N ARG A 173 3.08 15.71 -7.09
CA ARG A 173 2.09 15.91 -8.16
C ARG A 173 2.46 17.00 -9.15
N ALA A 174 3.18 18.03 -8.73
CA ALA A 174 3.61 19.11 -9.63
C ALA A 174 4.72 18.67 -10.60
N LEU A 175 5.47 17.61 -10.26
CA LEU A 175 6.52 17.06 -11.13
C LEU A 175 5.97 16.08 -12.18
N ILE A 176 4.85 15.40 -11.86
CA ILE A 176 4.25 14.35 -12.71
C ILE A 176 4.02 14.79 -14.16
N PRO A 177 3.38 15.94 -14.48
CA PRO A 177 3.03 16.27 -15.86
C PRO A 177 4.26 16.41 -16.77
N ALA A 178 5.28 17.14 -16.29
CA ALA A 178 6.51 17.35 -17.06
C ALA A 178 7.34 16.06 -17.16
N GLU A 179 7.34 15.23 -16.11
CA GLU A 179 8.06 13.96 -16.13
C GLU A 179 7.42 12.95 -17.11
N LEU A 180 6.10 12.78 -17.06
CA LEU A 180 5.38 11.92 -18.00
C LEU A 180 5.45 12.41 -19.44
N ALA A 181 5.49 13.73 -19.67
CA ALA A 181 5.68 14.30 -21.01
C ALA A 181 7.02 13.91 -21.65
N LYS A 182 8.03 13.49 -20.85
CA LYS A 182 9.31 12.95 -21.37
C LYS A 182 9.16 11.52 -21.90
N GLY A 183 8.06 10.83 -21.60
CA GLY A 183 7.75 9.48 -22.10
C GLY A 183 8.45 8.33 -21.39
N PHE A 184 9.08 8.56 -20.23
CA PHE A 184 9.89 7.56 -19.50
C PHE A 184 9.29 7.14 -18.15
N GLY A 185 7.98 7.32 -17.98
CA GLY A 185 7.29 6.97 -16.73
C GLY A 185 7.69 7.89 -15.57
N PHE A 186 7.59 7.36 -14.34
CA PHE A 186 7.88 8.10 -13.11
C PHE A 186 9.28 7.77 -12.61
N VAL A 187 10.00 8.79 -12.12
CA VAL A 187 11.28 8.61 -11.40
C VAL A 187 11.36 9.61 -10.26
N GLN A 188 11.37 10.90 -10.56
CA GLN A 188 11.49 11.98 -9.58
C GLN A 188 10.17 12.25 -8.88
N SER A 189 9.05 12.06 -9.58
CA SER A 189 7.73 12.38 -9.05
C SER A 189 7.13 11.30 -8.14
N LYS A 190 7.81 10.15 -8.00
CA LYS A 190 7.49 9.03 -7.11
C LYS A 190 8.70 8.74 -6.20
N PRO A 191 8.88 9.50 -5.11
CA PRO A 191 9.92 9.24 -4.10
C PRO A 191 9.66 7.92 -3.35
N ALA A 192 10.45 7.65 -2.30
CA ALA A 192 10.29 6.46 -1.49
C ALA A 192 8.88 6.35 -0.86
N SER A 193 8.18 5.26 -1.15
CA SER A 193 6.91 4.89 -0.52
C SER A 193 7.14 4.37 0.92
N ALA A 194 6.06 4.23 1.68
CA ALA A 194 6.06 3.60 3.00
C ALA A 194 5.02 2.48 3.07
N PHE A 195 5.30 1.41 3.82
CA PHE A 195 4.34 0.33 4.05
C PHE A 195 3.93 0.22 5.52
N SER A 196 2.81 -0.47 5.78
CA SER A 196 2.31 -0.68 7.14
C SER A 196 3.31 -1.42 8.03
N PRO A 197 3.28 -1.22 9.36
CA PRO A 197 4.19 -1.88 10.29
C PRO A 197 4.23 -3.40 10.18
N VAL A 198 3.11 -4.00 9.79
CA VAL A 198 2.94 -5.44 9.67
C VAL A 198 2.43 -5.79 8.27
N ALA A 199 2.94 -6.89 7.72
CA ALA A 199 2.36 -7.63 6.61
C ALA A 199 1.67 -8.90 7.13
N VAL A 200 0.51 -9.26 6.59
CA VAL A 200 -0.32 -10.36 7.09
C VAL A 200 -0.55 -11.40 6.01
N THR A 201 -0.63 -12.68 6.38
CA THR A 201 -0.99 -13.72 5.40
C THR A 201 -2.47 -13.59 5.00
N PRO A 202 -2.86 -13.93 3.76
CA PRO A 202 -4.26 -13.93 3.33
C PRO A 202 -5.20 -14.67 4.29
N ALA A 203 -4.76 -15.82 4.82
CA ALA A 203 -5.53 -16.58 5.81
C ALA A 203 -5.84 -15.80 7.10
N GLN A 204 -4.98 -14.85 7.50
CA GLN A 204 -5.21 -13.97 8.67
C GLN A 204 -6.39 -13.02 8.47
N LEU A 205 -6.68 -12.65 7.21
CA LEU A 205 -7.71 -11.69 6.86
C LEU A 205 -9.12 -12.32 6.85
N GLY A 206 -9.22 -13.66 6.85
CA GLY A 206 -10.49 -14.38 6.82
C GLY A 206 -11.38 -13.91 5.66
N ASP A 207 -12.65 -13.66 5.96
CA ASP A 207 -13.66 -13.26 4.96
C ASP A 207 -13.41 -11.88 4.31
N ALA A 208 -12.49 -11.07 4.87
CA ALA A 208 -12.08 -9.81 4.27
C ALA A 208 -11.22 -10.03 3.02
N TRP A 209 -10.51 -11.17 2.91
CA TRP A 209 -9.77 -11.53 1.72
C TRP A 209 -10.59 -12.49 0.85
N LYS A 210 -11.14 -11.99 -0.25
CA LYS A 210 -11.95 -12.80 -1.18
C LYS A 210 -11.82 -12.27 -2.60
N ASP A 211 -12.01 -13.15 -3.58
CA ASP A 211 -11.94 -12.84 -5.00
C ASP A 211 -10.64 -12.12 -5.44
N GLY A 212 -9.54 -12.37 -4.72
CA GLY A 212 -8.23 -11.73 -4.97
C GLY A 212 -8.15 -10.27 -4.52
N LYS A 213 -9.03 -9.84 -3.60
CA LYS A 213 -9.12 -8.48 -3.10
C LYS A 213 -9.23 -8.46 -1.59
N LEU A 214 -8.80 -7.35 -1.00
CA LEU A 214 -9.07 -7.01 0.40
C LEU A 214 -10.34 -6.16 0.45
N HIS A 215 -11.32 -6.60 1.23
CA HIS A 215 -12.56 -5.89 1.49
C HIS A 215 -12.52 -5.24 2.87
N GLY A 216 -12.84 -3.95 2.92
CA GLY A 216 -12.79 -3.16 4.15
C GLY A 216 -12.37 -1.72 3.87
N ALA A 217 -12.77 -0.83 4.78
CA ALA A 217 -12.47 0.60 4.67
C ALA A 217 -10.97 0.85 4.92
N LEU A 218 -10.30 1.44 3.92
CA LEU A 218 -9.00 2.06 4.09
C LEU A 218 -9.21 3.42 4.76
N LEU A 219 -8.86 3.52 6.04
CA LEU A 219 -9.02 4.72 6.84
C LEU A 219 -7.81 5.63 6.62
N VAL A 220 -8.08 6.82 6.12
CA VAL A 220 -7.08 7.87 5.90
C VAL A 220 -7.46 9.07 6.73
N THR A 221 -6.52 9.56 7.53
CA THR A 221 -6.66 10.80 8.30
C THR A 221 -5.54 11.76 7.89
N LEU A 222 -5.90 13.05 7.82
CA LEU A 222 -5.01 14.15 7.49
C LEU A 222 -5.10 15.18 8.61
N ASN A 223 -3.98 15.48 9.26
CA ASN A 223 -3.91 16.42 10.39
C ASN A 223 -4.90 16.09 11.52
N GLY A 224 -5.14 14.79 11.76
CA GLY A 224 -6.07 14.29 12.77
C GLY A 224 -7.54 14.26 12.35
N GLU A 225 -7.89 14.72 11.15
CA GLU A 225 -9.25 14.73 10.63
C GLU A 225 -9.46 13.59 9.62
N ASP A 226 -10.67 13.01 9.61
CA ASP A 226 -11.04 11.96 8.65
C ASP A 226 -11.01 12.49 7.21
N PHE A 227 -10.14 11.91 6.39
CA PHE A 227 -9.96 12.27 4.99
C PHE A 227 -10.55 11.24 4.03
N GLY A 228 -10.44 9.95 4.36
CA GLY A 228 -10.86 8.84 3.52
C GLY A 228 -11.29 7.61 4.31
N LYS A 229 -12.27 6.89 3.78
CA LYS A 229 -12.78 5.60 4.27
C LYS A 229 -13.33 4.77 3.10
N ALA A 230 -12.69 4.87 1.93
CA ALA A 230 -13.05 4.08 0.75
C ALA A 230 -12.80 2.59 1.03
N ASP A 231 -13.69 1.73 0.54
CA ASP A 231 -13.56 0.28 0.66
C ASP A 231 -12.65 -0.26 -0.45
N ALA A 232 -11.58 -0.96 -0.06
CA ALA A 232 -10.60 -1.52 -0.99
C ALA A 232 -11.18 -2.63 -1.91
N GLY A 233 -12.30 -3.25 -1.52
CA GLY A 233 -12.94 -4.26 -2.35
C GLY A 233 -13.90 -3.68 -3.40
N VAL A 234 -14.26 -2.39 -3.27
CA VAL A 234 -15.24 -1.71 -4.12
C VAL A 234 -14.52 -0.95 -5.23
N ASP A 235 -15.10 -0.97 -6.45
CA ASP A 235 -14.57 -0.31 -7.65
C ASP A 235 -13.15 -0.73 -8.10
N MET A 236 -12.52 -1.69 -7.41
CA MET A 236 -11.27 -2.33 -7.84
C MET A 236 -11.55 -3.15 -9.11
N THR A 237 -11.20 -2.59 -10.28
CA THR A 237 -11.47 -3.17 -11.60
C THR A 237 -10.61 -4.40 -11.86
N PHE A 238 -9.36 -4.39 -11.38
CA PHE A 238 -8.41 -5.49 -11.52
C PHE A 238 -8.03 -6.04 -10.14
N ASP A 239 -8.29 -7.31 -9.87
CA ASP A 239 -7.85 -7.96 -8.63
C ASP A 239 -6.32 -8.21 -8.62
N PHE A 240 -5.76 -8.58 -7.46
CA PHE A 240 -4.32 -8.80 -7.35
C PHE A 240 -3.80 -9.96 -8.20
N GLY A 241 -4.59 -11.01 -8.43
CA GLY A 241 -4.21 -12.09 -9.35
C GLY A 241 -4.01 -11.56 -10.77
N THR A 242 -4.86 -10.63 -11.20
CA THR A 242 -4.79 -9.96 -12.50
C THR A 242 -3.58 -9.04 -12.59
N LEU A 243 -3.31 -8.24 -11.56
CA LEU A 243 -2.16 -7.32 -11.52
C LEU A 243 -0.83 -8.09 -11.54
N VAL A 244 -0.71 -9.15 -10.72
CA VAL A 244 0.48 -9.99 -10.67
C VAL A 244 0.70 -10.71 -12.00
N ALA A 245 -0.35 -11.28 -12.60
CA ALA A 245 -0.26 -11.88 -13.94
C ALA A 245 0.12 -10.87 -15.03
N HIS A 246 -0.39 -9.64 -14.95
CA HIS A 246 0.00 -8.56 -15.85
C HIS A 246 1.50 -8.25 -15.73
N ALA A 247 2.02 -8.11 -14.52
CA ALA A 247 3.45 -7.90 -14.26
C ALA A 247 4.31 -9.06 -14.76
N ALA A 248 3.82 -10.30 -14.62
CA ALA A 248 4.51 -11.52 -15.02
C ALA A 248 4.41 -11.83 -16.53
N LYS A 249 3.65 -11.05 -17.32
CA LYS A 249 3.37 -11.35 -18.73
C LYS A 249 4.61 -11.63 -19.58
N THR A 250 5.71 -10.91 -19.33
CA THR A 250 6.95 -11.00 -20.12
C THR A 250 8.21 -11.19 -19.27
N ARG A 251 8.06 -11.41 -17.97
CA ARG A 251 9.15 -11.66 -17.02
C ARG A 251 8.65 -12.57 -15.90
N ALA A 252 9.54 -13.32 -15.27
CA ALA A 252 9.23 -13.91 -13.97
C ALA A 252 9.28 -12.81 -12.89
N LEU A 253 8.56 -13.02 -11.78
CA LEU A 253 8.67 -12.19 -10.59
C LEU A 253 9.37 -13.03 -9.52
N ALA A 254 10.43 -12.50 -8.92
CA ALA A 254 11.13 -13.19 -7.84
C ALA A 254 10.38 -13.05 -6.52
N ALA A 255 10.53 -14.03 -5.63
CA ALA A 255 10.03 -13.97 -4.26
C ALA A 255 10.40 -12.65 -3.57
N GLY A 256 9.44 -12.02 -2.90
CA GLY A 256 9.59 -10.68 -2.33
C GLY A 256 9.28 -9.53 -3.29
N THR A 257 8.85 -9.81 -4.53
CA THR A 257 8.25 -8.78 -5.39
C THR A 257 7.00 -8.22 -4.71
N ILE A 258 6.92 -6.89 -4.64
CA ILE A 258 5.78 -6.17 -4.11
C ILE A 258 4.93 -5.67 -5.28
N VAL A 259 3.62 -5.92 -5.24
CA VAL A 259 2.64 -5.46 -6.23
C VAL A 259 1.58 -4.60 -5.56
N GLY A 260 1.48 -3.34 -5.96
CA GLY A 260 0.54 -2.35 -5.42
C GLY A 260 -0.77 -2.33 -6.18
N SER A 261 -1.86 -1.97 -5.49
CA SER A 261 -3.17 -1.79 -6.12
C SER A 261 -3.28 -0.48 -6.90
N GLY A 262 -2.43 0.50 -6.63
CA GLY A 262 -2.74 1.90 -6.86
C GLY A 262 -3.75 2.43 -5.82
N THR A 263 -3.90 3.76 -5.79
CA THR A 263 -4.75 4.48 -4.84
C THR A 263 -6.18 3.93 -4.77
N VAL A 264 -6.62 3.57 -3.55
CA VAL A 264 -7.99 3.08 -3.31
C VAL A 264 -8.99 4.20 -3.59
N SER A 265 -9.92 3.95 -4.51
CA SER A 265 -10.87 4.96 -4.97
C SER A 265 -12.25 4.34 -5.16
N ASN A 266 -13.29 4.97 -4.61
CA ASN A 266 -14.68 4.57 -4.78
C ASN A 266 -15.48 5.69 -5.42
N ARG A 267 -16.46 5.32 -6.23
CA ARG A 267 -17.45 6.24 -6.78
C ARG A 267 -18.42 6.71 -5.70
N GLY A 268 -19.01 7.88 -5.92
CA GLY A 268 -20.17 8.32 -5.16
C GLY A 268 -21.36 7.38 -5.38
N ALA A 269 -22.30 7.34 -4.44
CA ALA A 269 -23.51 6.53 -4.57
C ALA A 269 -24.38 6.89 -5.79
N ASP A 270 -24.21 8.10 -6.33
CA ASP A 270 -24.81 8.61 -7.56
C ASP A 270 -23.99 8.30 -8.82
N GLY A 271 -22.89 7.53 -8.69
CA GLY A 271 -21.92 7.27 -9.75
C GLY A 271 -20.95 8.44 -10.00
N GLY A 272 -21.03 9.51 -9.22
CA GLY A 272 -20.15 10.67 -9.31
C GLY A 272 -18.77 10.45 -8.70
N PRO A 273 -17.95 11.51 -8.60
CA PRO A 273 -16.55 11.42 -8.17
C PRO A 273 -16.35 11.22 -6.65
N GLY A 274 -17.42 10.92 -5.91
CA GLY A 274 -17.40 10.87 -4.45
C GLY A 274 -17.51 12.25 -3.79
N LYS A 275 -17.59 12.27 -2.46
CA LYS A 275 -17.66 13.48 -1.63
C LYS A 275 -16.70 13.36 -0.45
N PRO A 276 -16.19 14.48 0.08
CA PRO A 276 -15.44 14.48 1.34
C PRO A 276 -16.21 13.81 2.49
N VAL A 277 -15.48 13.27 3.47
CA VAL A 277 -16.10 12.67 4.67
C VAL A 277 -16.97 13.67 5.43
N ALA A 278 -16.49 14.92 5.56
CA ALA A 278 -17.22 16.02 6.21
C ALA A 278 -18.56 16.37 5.54
N GLU A 279 -18.74 15.98 4.27
CA GLU A 279 -19.98 16.18 3.49
C GLU A 279 -20.84 14.91 3.41
N GLY A 280 -20.51 13.89 4.23
CA GLY A 280 -21.23 12.62 4.30
C GLY A 280 -20.81 11.58 3.26
N GLY A 281 -19.71 11.80 2.53
CA GLY A 281 -19.15 10.83 1.60
C GLY A 281 -18.18 9.84 2.23
N LEU A 282 -17.55 9.02 1.37
CA LEU A 282 -16.47 8.11 1.77
C LEU A 282 -15.09 8.79 1.78
N GLY A 283 -14.98 10.05 1.33
CA GLY A 283 -13.69 10.73 1.23
C GLY A 283 -12.80 10.14 0.14
N TYR A 284 -11.49 10.36 0.29
CA TYR A 284 -10.50 10.08 -0.75
C TYR A 284 -9.25 9.45 -0.14
N SER A 285 -8.47 8.75 -0.96
CA SER A 285 -7.18 8.18 -0.55
C SER A 285 -5.98 8.97 -1.10
N CYS A 286 -6.21 10.13 -1.72
CA CYS A 286 -5.18 11.10 -2.08
C CYS A 286 -5.74 12.53 -2.23
N LEU A 287 -4.87 13.54 -2.12
CA LEU A 287 -5.24 14.95 -2.31
C LEU A 287 -5.53 15.28 -3.77
N ALA A 288 -4.93 14.57 -4.72
CA ALA A 288 -5.19 14.77 -6.14
C ALA A 288 -6.69 14.56 -6.51
N GLU A 289 -7.36 13.59 -5.89
CA GLU A 289 -8.79 13.33 -6.13
C GLU A 289 -9.66 14.46 -5.60
N VAL A 290 -9.54 14.83 -4.32
CA VAL A 290 -10.34 15.93 -3.75
C VAL A 290 -10.14 17.23 -4.54
N ARG A 291 -8.89 17.55 -4.91
CA ARG A 291 -8.57 18.73 -5.72
C ARG A 291 -9.21 18.67 -7.11
N THR A 292 -9.30 17.48 -7.69
CA THR A 292 -10.01 17.27 -8.97
C THR A 292 -11.50 17.55 -8.80
N VAL A 293 -12.13 17.00 -7.76
CA VAL A 293 -13.55 17.22 -7.48
C VAL A 293 -13.85 18.70 -7.24
N GLU A 294 -13.04 19.38 -6.45
CA GLU A 294 -13.14 20.83 -6.22
C GLU A 294 -13.04 21.64 -7.52
N THR A 295 -12.14 21.23 -8.42
CA THR A 295 -11.97 21.87 -9.73
C THR A 295 -13.20 21.66 -10.61
N LEU A 296 -13.76 20.45 -10.65
CA LEU A 296 -14.97 20.14 -11.41
C LEU A 296 -16.19 20.92 -10.89
N GLN A 297 -16.29 21.13 -9.57
CA GLN A 297 -17.43 21.80 -8.94
C GLN A 297 -17.30 23.33 -8.92
N THR A 298 -16.09 23.86 -8.71
CA THR A 298 -15.85 25.29 -8.40
C THR A 298 -14.83 25.96 -9.31
N GLY A 299 -14.31 25.24 -10.32
CA GLY A 299 -13.38 25.75 -11.33
C GLY A 299 -11.91 25.85 -10.89
N HIS A 300 -11.60 25.60 -9.61
CA HIS A 300 -10.24 25.60 -9.08
C HIS A 300 -10.13 24.69 -7.84
N PRO A 301 -8.94 24.14 -7.55
CA PRO A 301 -8.72 23.38 -6.32
C PRO A 301 -8.54 24.34 -5.12
N LYS A 302 -9.11 23.96 -3.97
CA LYS A 302 -9.03 24.70 -2.70
C LYS A 302 -8.10 24.01 -1.70
N THR A 303 -8.20 22.69 -1.60
CA THR A 303 -7.40 21.87 -0.68
C THR A 303 -5.94 21.89 -1.10
N PRO A 304 -4.98 22.37 -0.28
CA PRO A 304 -3.56 22.36 -0.65
C PRO A 304 -2.99 20.93 -0.72
N PHE A 305 -1.82 20.81 -1.33
CA PHE A 305 -0.98 19.61 -1.15
C PHE A 305 -0.31 19.64 0.23
N LEU A 306 0.27 18.50 0.65
CA LEU A 306 0.96 18.39 1.93
C LEU A 306 2.13 19.39 2.01
N MET A 307 2.21 20.04 3.15
CA MET A 307 3.24 20.99 3.54
C MET A 307 4.00 20.44 4.74
N GLY A 308 5.14 21.05 5.08
CA GLY A 308 5.85 20.66 6.31
C GLY A 308 4.96 20.75 7.55
N ASP A 309 5.12 19.78 8.43
CA ASP A 309 4.35 19.51 9.65
C ASP A 309 2.95 18.90 9.44
N ASP A 310 2.48 18.73 8.19
CA ASP A 310 1.26 17.96 7.94
C ASP A 310 1.46 16.49 8.30
N THR A 311 0.44 15.89 8.91
CA THR A 311 0.45 14.48 9.32
C THR A 311 -0.56 13.67 8.52
N VAL A 312 -0.12 12.51 8.07
CA VAL A 312 -0.94 11.54 7.35
C VAL A 312 -0.95 10.24 8.15
N ARG A 313 -2.13 9.67 8.37
CA ARG A 313 -2.26 8.33 8.93
C ARG A 313 -3.16 7.45 8.06
N ILE A 314 -2.68 6.26 7.73
CA ILE A 314 -3.36 5.24 6.92
C ILE A 314 -3.43 3.95 7.74
N GLU A 315 -4.64 3.44 7.95
CA GLU A 315 -4.88 2.18 8.67
C GLU A 315 -6.08 1.43 8.10
N MET A 316 -6.22 0.15 8.46
CA MET A 316 -7.43 -0.63 8.20
C MET A 316 -7.77 -1.46 9.44
N ARG A 317 -9.06 -1.49 9.76
CA ARG A 317 -9.59 -2.19 10.94
C ARG A 317 -10.45 -3.38 10.52
N ASP A 318 -10.43 -4.43 11.34
CA ASP A 318 -11.30 -5.59 11.16
C ASP A 318 -12.76 -5.25 11.51
N ALA A 319 -13.67 -6.20 11.31
CA ALA A 319 -15.09 -6.03 11.63
C ALA A 319 -15.38 -5.79 13.13
N LYS A 320 -14.39 -6.04 14.01
CA LYS A 320 -14.47 -5.78 15.47
C LYS A 320 -13.84 -4.43 15.85
N GLY A 321 -13.26 -3.71 14.89
CA GLY A 321 -12.62 -2.41 15.10
C GLY A 321 -11.15 -2.47 15.51
N HIS A 322 -10.50 -3.65 15.47
CA HIS A 322 -9.07 -3.79 15.76
C HIS A 322 -8.23 -3.51 14.52
N SER A 323 -7.07 -2.86 14.68
CA SER A 323 -6.15 -2.64 13.57
C SER A 323 -5.59 -3.96 13.04
N ILE A 324 -5.63 -4.13 11.71
CA ILE A 324 -5.15 -5.35 11.05
C ILE A 324 -3.63 -5.27 10.88
N PHE A 325 -3.13 -4.16 10.33
CA PHE A 325 -1.75 -4.01 9.86
C PHE A 325 -0.88 -3.10 10.75
N GLY A 326 -1.46 -2.52 11.80
CA GLY A 326 -0.91 -1.32 12.43
C GLY A 326 -1.25 -0.09 11.58
N ALA A 327 -0.56 1.02 11.82
CA ALA A 327 -0.78 2.24 11.06
C ALA A 327 0.52 2.78 10.46
N ILE A 328 0.42 3.20 9.20
CA ILE A 328 1.33 4.20 8.64
C ILE A 328 0.89 5.53 9.26
N GLU A 329 1.80 6.24 9.92
CA GLU A 329 1.53 7.55 10.50
C GLU A 329 2.80 8.39 10.37
N GLN A 330 2.79 9.30 9.41
CA GLN A 330 3.97 10.03 8.97
C GLN A 330 3.73 11.53 9.04
N THR A 331 4.78 12.28 9.39
CA THR A 331 4.80 13.74 9.33
C THR A 331 5.67 14.18 8.18
N VAL A 332 5.24 15.18 7.41
CA VAL A 332 6.08 15.77 6.36
C VAL A 332 7.17 16.62 6.98
N GLU A 333 8.42 16.31 6.69
CA GLU A 333 9.60 17.01 7.20
C GLU A 333 10.25 17.84 6.09
N ARG A 334 10.53 19.12 6.39
CA ARG A 334 11.31 19.98 5.47
C ARG A 334 12.80 19.70 5.66
N ILE A 335 13.48 19.40 4.55
CA ILE A 335 14.93 19.11 4.53
C ILE A 335 15.72 20.18 3.77
#